data_AF-A0A432RU11-F1
#
_entry.id   AF-A0A432RU11-F1
#
_cell.length_a   1.000
_cell.length_b   1.000
_cell.length_c   1.000
_cell.angle_alpha   90.00
_cell.angle_beta   90.00
_cell.angle_gamma   90.00
#
_symmetry.space_group_name_H-M   'P 1'
#
loop_
_entity.id
_entity.type
_entity.pdbx_description
1 polymer ?
#
loop_
_entity_poly.entity_id
_entity_poly.type
_entity_poly.pdbx_seq_one_letter_code
_entity_poly.pdbx_strand_id
1 'polypeptide(L)'
;MTIEKKLKKGKRLSKLDAPKQLKNDEKIMNENDFIVSKTDTKGFITYCNRIFVDMAGWSRNELIGANHNIIRHPDMPRIAFKIAWDLISSKQEFFGFVKNLRKDGGYYWVLAYITADEDLNGNIIGYSSFRKRPSRKGIETIEPIYKALVDAEKSGGMEASYELLKKTLNATDENIVSKYHELVFNLQKG
;
A
#
# COMPACT_ATOMS: atom_id res chain seq x y z
N MET A 1 17.12 2.09 -20.00
CA MET A 1 17.28 0.61 -20.09
C MET A 1 15.92 -0.03 -19.92
N THR A 2 15.51 -0.96 -20.78
CA THR A 2 14.19 -1.63 -20.66
C THR A 2 14.14 -2.54 -19.43
N ILE A 3 12.94 -2.84 -18.92
CA ILE A 3 12.73 -3.76 -17.78
C ILE A 3 13.37 -5.12 -18.06
N GLU A 4 13.17 -5.68 -19.25
CA GLU A 4 13.76 -6.96 -19.66
C GLU A 4 15.29 -6.97 -19.58
N LYS A 5 15.95 -5.90 -20.06
CA LYS A 5 17.42 -5.77 -19.99
C LYS A 5 17.90 -5.66 -18.55
N LYS A 6 17.11 -5.06 -17.66
CA LYS A 6 17.42 -4.93 -16.23
C LYS A 6 17.35 -6.30 -15.54
N LEU A 7 16.27 -7.04 -15.76
CA LEU A 7 16.08 -8.39 -15.22
C LEU A 7 17.14 -9.39 -15.73
N LYS A 8 17.47 -9.36 -17.02
CA LYS A 8 18.56 -10.19 -17.60
C LYS A 8 19.93 -9.94 -16.95
N LYS A 9 20.14 -8.76 -16.36
CA LYS A 9 21.35 -8.41 -15.60
C LYS A 9 21.25 -8.70 -14.10
N GLY A 10 20.22 -9.45 -13.67
CA GLY A 10 19.97 -9.76 -12.26
C GLY A 10 19.56 -8.56 -11.40
N LYS A 11 19.19 -7.43 -12.01
CA LYS A 11 18.80 -6.22 -11.27
C LYS A 11 17.32 -6.28 -10.89
N ARG A 12 17.04 -5.89 -9.64
CA ARG A 12 15.68 -5.81 -9.07
C ARG A 12 14.92 -4.57 -9.53
N LEU A 13 13.60 -4.69 -9.68
CA LEU A 13 12.73 -3.54 -9.94
C LEU A 13 12.40 -2.79 -8.65
N SER A 14 12.06 -1.51 -8.80
CA SER A 14 11.84 -0.55 -7.72
C SER A 14 10.82 0.50 -8.16
N LYS A 15 10.47 1.43 -7.27
CA LYS A 15 9.64 2.60 -7.61
C LYS A 15 10.10 3.37 -8.85
N LEU A 16 11.39 3.39 -9.16
CA LEU A 16 11.91 4.08 -10.34
C LEU A 16 11.40 3.47 -11.66
N ASP A 17 11.14 2.16 -11.66
CA ASP A 17 10.66 1.40 -12.81
C ASP A 17 9.13 1.48 -12.97
N ALA A 18 8.42 2.05 -12.00
CA ALA A 18 6.97 2.23 -12.05
C ALA A 18 6.56 3.22 -13.18
N PRO A 19 5.38 3.03 -13.80
CA PRO A 19 4.87 3.91 -14.85
C PRO A 19 4.84 5.37 -14.43
N LYS A 20 5.21 6.26 -15.36
CA LYS A 20 5.20 7.71 -15.14
C LYS A 20 3.92 8.36 -15.66
N GLN A 21 3.36 7.82 -16.74
CA GLN A 21 2.07 8.25 -17.25
C GLN A 21 0.97 7.52 -16.48
N LEU A 22 0.17 8.29 -15.74
CA LEU A 22 -0.96 7.79 -14.97
C LEU A 22 -2.22 7.88 -15.82
N LYS A 23 -3.09 6.89 -15.68
CA LYS A 23 -4.41 6.84 -16.30
C LYS A 23 -5.45 6.81 -15.19
N ASN A 24 -6.52 7.56 -15.36
CA ASN A 24 -7.68 7.44 -14.48
C ASN A 24 -8.53 6.23 -14.90
N ASP A 25 -7.94 5.04 -14.83
CA ASP A 25 -8.54 3.76 -15.22
C ASP A 25 -8.46 2.81 -14.02
N GLU A 26 -9.59 2.64 -13.32
CA GLU A 26 -9.68 1.74 -12.18
C GLU A 26 -9.97 0.30 -12.64
N LYS A 27 -9.09 -0.63 -12.29
CA LYS A 27 -9.41 -2.05 -12.29
C LYS A 27 -10.09 -2.42 -10.97
N ILE A 28 -11.38 -2.74 -11.05
CA ILE A 28 -12.18 -3.16 -9.90
C ILE A 28 -11.84 -4.60 -9.52
N MET A 29 -11.51 -4.83 -8.25
CA MET A 29 -11.28 -6.16 -7.70
C MET A 29 -12.60 -6.92 -7.57
N ASN A 30 -12.63 -8.22 -7.92
CA ASN A 30 -13.85 -9.00 -7.76
C ASN A 30 -14.17 -9.21 -6.27
N GLU A 31 -15.43 -9.47 -5.97
CA GLU A 31 -15.93 -9.58 -4.59
C GLU A 31 -15.26 -10.69 -3.78
N ASN A 32 -15.02 -11.85 -4.42
CA ASN A 32 -14.41 -13.02 -3.79
C ASN A 32 -12.90 -13.10 -4.03
N ASP A 33 -12.31 -12.12 -4.73
CA ASP A 33 -10.87 -12.11 -4.92
C ASP A 33 -10.16 -11.84 -3.59
N PHE A 34 -8.98 -12.42 -3.46
CA PHE A 34 -8.12 -12.19 -2.31
C PHE A 34 -6.67 -12.12 -2.76
N ILE A 35 -6.05 -10.95 -2.61
CA ILE A 35 -4.67 -10.74 -2.99
C ILE A 35 -3.77 -11.10 -1.79
N VAL A 36 -2.74 -11.91 -2.05
CA VAL A 36 -1.72 -12.27 -1.06
C VAL A 36 -0.34 -11.95 -1.61
N SER A 37 0.47 -11.28 -0.80
CA SER A 37 1.89 -11.07 -1.08
C SER A 37 2.72 -11.16 0.19
N LYS A 38 3.95 -11.65 0.07
CA LYS A 38 4.95 -11.63 1.14
C LYS A 38 6.19 -10.89 0.70
N THR A 39 6.89 -10.29 1.64
CA THR A 39 8.18 -9.63 1.42
C THR A 39 9.23 -10.12 2.39
N ASP A 40 10.50 -9.91 2.06
CA ASP A 40 11.57 -9.90 3.06
C ASP A 40 11.47 -8.64 3.96
N THR A 41 12.36 -8.55 4.95
CA THR A 41 12.44 -7.40 5.89
C THR A 41 12.78 -6.07 5.22
N LYS A 42 13.26 -6.09 3.97
CA LYS A 42 13.58 -4.89 3.17
C LYS A 42 12.46 -4.52 2.19
N GLY A 43 11.34 -5.24 2.22
CA GLY A 43 10.18 -5.01 1.37
C GLY A 43 10.33 -5.54 -0.06
N PHE A 44 11.29 -6.43 -0.33
CA PHE A 44 11.35 -7.15 -1.62
C PHE A 44 10.37 -8.31 -1.62
N ILE A 45 9.55 -8.40 -2.67
CA ILE A 45 8.50 -9.41 -2.79
C ILE A 45 9.15 -10.80 -2.91
N THR A 46 8.84 -11.69 -1.97
CA THR A 46 9.26 -13.09 -1.96
C THR A 46 8.15 -14.02 -2.47
N TYR A 47 6.89 -13.58 -2.36
CA TYR A 47 5.73 -14.31 -2.84
C TYR A 47 4.63 -13.35 -3.31
N CYS A 48 3.92 -13.75 -4.36
CA CYS A 48 2.68 -13.12 -4.81
C CYS A 48 1.77 -14.18 -5.43
N ASN A 49 0.47 -14.13 -5.13
CA ASN A 49 -0.51 -15.01 -5.78
C ASN A 49 -0.92 -14.48 -7.17
N ARG A 50 -1.64 -15.31 -7.94
CA ARG A 50 -2.09 -14.97 -9.30
C ARG A 50 -2.97 -13.72 -9.34
N ILE A 51 -3.86 -13.56 -8.37
CA ILE A 51 -4.74 -12.38 -8.29
C ILE A 51 -3.92 -11.09 -8.16
N PHE A 52 -2.82 -11.09 -7.39
CA PHE A 52 -1.94 -9.93 -7.33
C PHE A 52 -1.33 -9.59 -8.71
N VAL A 53 -0.80 -10.59 -9.40
CA VAL A 53 -0.20 -10.45 -10.74
C VAL A 53 -1.22 -9.83 -11.70
N ASP A 54 -2.43 -10.39 -11.73
CA ASP A 54 -3.50 -9.95 -12.62
C ASP A 54 -3.97 -8.53 -12.30
N MET A 55 -4.14 -8.19 -11.02
CA MET A 55 -4.58 -6.85 -10.60
C MET A 55 -3.51 -5.79 -10.88
N ALA A 56 -2.24 -6.08 -10.58
CA ALA A 56 -1.15 -5.14 -10.74
C ALA A 56 -0.67 -4.99 -12.21
N GLY A 57 -0.98 -5.96 -13.07
CA GLY A 57 -0.57 -5.95 -14.49
C GLY A 57 0.93 -6.19 -14.71
N TRP A 58 1.65 -6.62 -13.67
CA TRP A 58 3.05 -7.03 -13.75
C TRP A 58 3.11 -8.54 -13.88
N SER A 59 4.09 -9.06 -14.62
CA SER A 59 4.32 -10.50 -14.61
C SER A 59 4.89 -10.96 -13.26
N ARG A 60 4.68 -12.23 -12.91
CA ARG A 60 5.27 -12.81 -11.69
C ARG A 60 6.79 -12.64 -11.65
N ASN A 61 7.48 -12.85 -12.78
CA ASN A 61 8.93 -12.72 -12.88
C ASN A 61 9.42 -11.28 -12.68
N GLU A 62 8.59 -10.28 -12.96
CA GLU A 62 8.89 -8.87 -12.68
C GLU A 62 8.63 -8.53 -11.21
N LEU A 63 7.63 -9.15 -10.59
CA LEU A 63 7.26 -8.89 -9.19
C LEU A 63 8.20 -9.56 -8.20
N ILE A 64 8.56 -10.83 -8.40
CA ILE A 64 9.45 -11.55 -7.48
C ILE A 64 10.82 -10.86 -7.43
N GLY A 65 11.24 -10.49 -6.23
CA GLY A 65 12.46 -9.73 -5.97
C GLY A 65 12.37 -8.23 -6.23
N ALA A 66 11.25 -7.70 -6.73
CA ALA A 66 11.02 -6.26 -6.82
C ALA A 66 10.65 -5.69 -5.45
N ASN A 67 10.99 -4.43 -5.19
CA ASN A 67 10.48 -3.74 -4.01
C ASN A 67 8.97 -3.51 -4.15
N HIS A 68 8.20 -3.82 -3.12
CA HIS A 68 6.73 -3.71 -3.12
C HIS A 68 6.25 -2.29 -3.46
N ASN A 69 7.06 -1.26 -3.16
CA ASN A 69 6.73 0.12 -3.50
C ASN A 69 6.59 0.41 -5.01
N ILE A 70 6.95 -0.52 -5.91
CA ILE A 70 6.73 -0.37 -7.35
C ILE A 70 5.25 -0.15 -7.70
N ILE A 71 4.34 -0.74 -6.92
CA ILE A 71 2.88 -0.59 -7.09
C ILE A 71 2.29 0.55 -6.25
N ARG A 72 3.09 1.36 -5.57
CA ARG A 72 2.55 2.49 -4.79
C ARG A 72 2.00 3.57 -5.71
N HIS A 73 0.72 3.93 -5.60
CA HIS A 73 0.15 5.06 -6.34
C HIS A 73 0.64 6.40 -5.76
N PRO A 74 0.93 7.44 -6.58
CA PRO A 74 1.35 8.75 -6.10
C PRO A 74 0.26 9.50 -5.30
N ASP A 75 -1.01 9.20 -5.53
CA ASP A 75 -2.13 9.75 -4.72
C ASP A 75 -2.18 9.21 -3.29
N MET A 76 -1.37 8.20 -2.96
CA MET A 76 -1.29 7.70 -1.59
C MET A 76 -0.33 8.56 -0.76
N PRO A 77 -0.80 9.18 0.32
CA PRO A 77 0.04 10.00 1.18
C PRO A 77 1.16 9.16 1.79
N ARG A 78 2.35 9.74 1.92
CA ARG A 78 3.48 9.12 2.60
C ARG A 78 3.18 8.85 4.07
N ILE A 79 2.35 9.66 4.74
CA ILE A 79 2.03 9.41 6.15
C ILE A 79 1.32 8.06 6.37
N ALA A 80 0.43 7.64 5.46
CA ALA A 80 -0.24 6.34 5.56
C ALA A 80 0.75 5.17 5.53
N PHE A 81 1.78 5.25 4.67
CA PHE A 81 2.83 4.22 4.65
C PHE A 81 3.80 4.32 5.81
N LYS A 82 4.05 5.53 6.33
CA LYS A 82 4.85 5.70 7.56
C LYS A 82 4.16 4.98 8.72
N ILE A 83 2.87 5.23 8.93
CA ILE A 83 2.06 4.56 9.95
C ILE A 83 2.11 3.04 9.75
N ALA A 84 1.89 2.55 8.52
CA ALA A 84 1.98 1.12 8.25
C ALA A 84 3.35 0.53 8.64
N TRP A 85 4.45 1.19 8.28
CA TRP A 85 5.81 0.74 8.61
C TRP A 85 6.11 0.78 10.11
N ASP A 86 5.71 1.85 10.80
CA ASP A 86 5.89 1.98 12.25
C ASP A 86 5.19 0.82 13.00
N LEU A 87 3.97 0.47 12.55
CA LEU A 87 3.18 -0.61 13.14
C LEU A 87 3.79 -1.98 12.90
N ILE A 88 4.01 -2.35 11.63
CA ILE A 88 4.48 -3.71 11.30
C ILE A 88 5.91 -3.96 11.78
N SER A 89 6.75 -2.92 11.86
CA SER A 89 8.10 -3.04 12.46
C SER A 89 8.05 -3.25 13.97
N SER A 90 6.95 -2.88 14.61
CA SER A 90 6.66 -3.10 16.03
C SER A 90 5.78 -4.32 16.28
N LYS A 91 5.65 -5.22 15.28
CA LYS A 91 4.79 -6.42 15.30
C LYS A 91 3.29 -6.12 15.51
N GLN A 92 2.88 -4.90 15.23
CA GLN A 92 1.48 -4.51 15.21
C GLN A 92 0.91 -4.66 13.79
N GLU A 93 -0.40 -4.75 13.72
CA GLU A 93 -1.13 -4.90 12.47
C GLU A 93 -1.46 -3.55 11.86
N PHE A 94 -1.47 -3.48 10.53
CA PHE A 94 -1.94 -2.30 9.79
C PHE A 94 -3.19 -2.64 8.98
N PHE A 95 -4.21 -1.78 9.07
CA PHE A 95 -5.38 -1.80 8.21
C PHE A 95 -5.52 -0.47 7.46
N GLY A 96 -5.76 -0.51 6.15
CA GLY A 96 -5.95 0.73 5.38
C GLY A 96 -6.51 0.52 3.99
N PHE A 97 -7.18 1.54 3.47
CA PHE A 97 -7.53 1.62 2.05
C PHE A 97 -6.27 2.01 1.28
N VAL A 98 -5.92 1.26 0.23
CA VAL A 98 -4.69 1.50 -0.53
C VAL A 98 -5.00 1.56 -2.02
N LYS A 99 -4.69 2.71 -2.64
CA LYS A 99 -4.65 2.88 -4.09
C LYS A 99 -3.31 2.37 -4.60
N ASN A 100 -3.34 1.38 -5.48
CA ASN A 100 -2.16 0.76 -6.07
C ASN A 100 -2.08 1.08 -7.57
N LEU A 101 -0.87 1.33 -8.04
CA LEU A 101 -0.54 1.61 -9.44
C LEU A 101 -0.33 0.31 -10.21
N ARG A 102 -0.97 0.22 -11.37
CA ARG A 102 -0.81 -0.87 -12.35
C ARG A 102 0.33 -0.56 -13.32
N LYS A 103 0.91 -1.59 -13.92
CA LYS A 103 2.00 -1.46 -14.91
C LYS A 103 1.61 -0.65 -16.15
N ASP A 104 0.33 -0.62 -16.51
CA ASP A 104 -0.18 0.11 -17.68
C ASP A 104 -0.55 1.58 -17.38
N GLY A 105 -0.29 2.04 -16.15
CA GLY A 105 -0.59 3.39 -15.66
C GLY A 105 -1.95 3.54 -14.99
N GLY A 106 -2.84 2.54 -15.07
CA GLY A 106 -4.11 2.54 -14.34
C GLY A 106 -3.91 2.26 -12.85
N TYR A 107 -4.99 2.09 -12.10
CA TYR A 107 -4.93 1.81 -10.65
C TYR A 107 -5.95 0.78 -10.21
N TYR A 108 -5.85 0.34 -8.95
CA TYR A 108 -6.86 -0.44 -8.26
C TYR A 108 -6.84 -0.12 -6.77
N TRP A 109 -8.01 -0.15 -6.15
CA TRP A 109 -8.16 0.01 -4.70
C TRP A 109 -8.28 -1.33 -4.01
N VAL A 110 -7.74 -1.41 -2.79
CA VAL A 110 -7.87 -2.56 -1.89
C VAL A 110 -8.10 -2.08 -0.46
N LEU A 111 -8.75 -2.91 0.34
CA LEU A 111 -8.56 -2.87 1.79
C LEU A 111 -7.39 -3.79 2.12
N ALA A 112 -6.31 -3.23 2.66
CA ALA A 112 -5.10 -3.95 3.05
C ALA A 112 -5.10 -4.27 4.54
N TYR A 113 -4.65 -5.48 4.85
CA TYR A 113 -4.21 -5.96 6.15
C TYR A 113 -2.74 -6.36 6.01
N ILE A 114 -1.86 -5.87 6.88
CA ILE A 114 -0.42 -6.15 6.85
C ILE A 114 0.04 -6.55 8.25
N THR A 115 0.88 -7.58 8.33
CA THR A 115 1.48 -8.09 9.57
C THR A 115 2.92 -8.53 9.35
N ALA A 116 3.68 -8.62 10.44
CA ALA A 116 5.04 -9.16 10.44
C ALA A 116 5.01 -10.70 10.42
N ASP A 117 5.89 -11.31 9.62
CA ASP A 117 6.19 -12.73 9.71
C ASP A 117 7.36 -12.91 10.69
N GLU A 118 7.24 -13.84 11.64
CA GLU A 118 8.24 -14.10 12.69
C GLU A 118 8.85 -15.50 12.60
N ASP A 119 10.12 -15.65 12.98
CA ASP A 119 10.73 -16.95 13.23
C ASP A 119 10.37 -17.51 14.63
N LEU A 120 10.86 -18.71 14.96
CA LEU A 120 10.60 -19.36 16.26
C LEU A 120 11.18 -18.59 17.46
N ASN A 121 12.11 -17.66 17.23
CA ASN A 121 12.72 -16.82 18.27
C ASN A 121 12.02 -15.44 18.36
N GLY A 122 11.00 -15.19 17.55
CA GLY A 122 10.31 -13.91 17.48
C GLY A 122 11.06 -12.83 16.70
N ASN A 123 12.04 -13.18 15.86
CA ASN A 123 12.65 -12.20 14.96
C ASN A 123 11.76 -11.99 13.73
N ILE A 124 11.58 -10.74 13.32
CA ILE A 124 10.87 -10.43 12.07
C ILE A 124 11.71 -10.92 10.89
N ILE A 125 11.15 -11.81 10.08
CA ILE A 125 11.78 -12.39 8.87
C ILE A 125 11.17 -11.84 7.57
N GLY A 126 10.05 -11.13 7.66
CA GLY A 126 9.35 -10.58 6.52
C GLY A 126 8.03 -9.96 6.89
N TYR A 127 7.22 -9.65 5.89
CA TYR A 127 5.88 -9.11 6.07
C TYR A 127 4.89 -9.81 5.13
N SER A 128 3.72 -10.12 5.65
CA SER A 128 2.59 -10.64 4.88
C SER A 128 1.53 -9.54 4.69
N SER A 129 1.04 -9.40 3.47
CA SER A 129 -0.07 -8.50 3.13
C SER A 129 -1.20 -9.28 2.49
N PHE A 130 -2.39 -9.08 3.06
CA PHE A 130 -3.65 -9.66 2.64
C PHE A 130 -4.59 -8.54 2.23
N ARG A 131 -5.23 -8.67 1.08
CA ARG A 131 -5.95 -7.57 0.45
C ARG A 131 -7.25 -8.10 -0.12
N LYS A 132 -8.36 -7.41 0.18
CA LYS A 132 -9.69 -7.71 -0.34
C LYS A 132 -10.33 -6.50 -1.03
N ARG A 133 -11.48 -6.74 -1.67
CA ARG A 133 -12.29 -5.68 -2.26
C ARG A 133 -12.68 -4.64 -1.18
N PRO A 134 -12.36 -3.36 -1.39
CA PRO A 134 -12.78 -2.27 -0.50
C PRO A 134 -14.24 -1.89 -0.76
N SER A 135 -14.92 -1.32 0.25
CA SER A 135 -16.24 -0.72 0.05
C SER A 135 -16.14 0.51 -0.87
N ARG A 136 -17.14 0.72 -1.72
CA ARG A 136 -17.19 1.88 -2.63
C ARG A 136 -17.34 3.19 -1.86
N LYS A 137 -18.26 3.23 -0.91
CA LYS A 137 -18.46 4.35 0.00
C LYS A 137 -17.20 4.68 0.82
N GLY A 138 -16.45 3.65 1.22
CA GLY A 138 -15.17 3.82 1.90
C GLY A 138 -14.13 4.52 1.03
N ILE A 139 -14.02 4.12 -0.25
CA ILE A 139 -13.16 4.81 -1.22
C ILE A 139 -13.58 6.27 -1.39
N GLU A 140 -14.88 6.51 -1.64
CA GLU A 140 -15.43 7.86 -1.86
C GLU A 140 -15.17 8.80 -0.67
N THR A 141 -15.13 8.26 0.55
CA THR A 141 -14.84 9.03 1.75
C THR A 141 -13.34 9.23 1.99
N ILE A 142 -12.51 8.21 1.74
CA ILE A 142 -11.09 8.26 2.07
C ILE A 142 -10.24 8.96 1.00
N GLU A 143 -10.63 8.89 -0.27
CA GLU A 143 -9.89 9.51 -1.37
C GLU A 143 -9.71 11.04 -1.22
N PRO A 144 -10.74 11.84 -0.87
CA PRO A 144 -10.54 13.27 -0.62
C PRO A 144 -9.67 13.55 0.60
N ILE A 145 -9.72 12.69 1.64
CA ILE A 145 -8.81 12.79 2.80
C ILE A 145 -7.37 12.58 2.34
N TYR A 146 -7.10 11.52 1.58
CA TYR A 146 -5.76 11.24 1.04
C TYR A 146 -5.24 12.35 0.14
N LYS A 147 -6.11 12.92 -0.70
CA LYS A 147 -5.75 14.08 -1.51
C LYS A 147 -5.29 15.27 -0.64
N ALA A 148 -6.07 15.61 0.39
CA ALA A 148 -5.71 16.69 1.31
C ALA A 148 -4.38 16.42 2.04
N LEU A 149 -4.14 15.17 2.47
CA LEU A 149 -2.89 14.76 3.08
C LEU A 149 -1.69 14.87 2.12
N VAL A 150 -1.85 14.45 0.87
CA VAL A 150 -0.82 14.60 -0.18
C VAL A 150 -0.53 16.08 -0.46
N ASP A 151 -1.55 16.92 -0.49
CA ASP A 151 -1.37 18.36 -0.73
C ASP A 151 -0.68 19.04 0.47
N ALA A 152 -0.97 18.62 1.70
CA ALA A 152 -0.22 19.02 2.89
C ALA A 152 1.25 18.55 2.86
N GLU A 153 1.53 17.35 2.36
CA GLU A 153 2.91 16.86 2.19
C GLU A 153 3.72 17.72 1.21
N LYS A 154 3.08 18.26 0.17
CA LYS A 154 3.75 19.12 -0.81
C LYS A 154 4.10 20.49 -0.23
N SER A 155 3.23 21.05 0.61
CA SER A 155 3.41 22.41 1.15
C SER A 155 4.24 22.45 2.43
N GLY A 156 4.10 21.46 3.32
CA GLY A 156 4.72 21.46 4.64
C GLY A 156 5.40 20.14 5.03
N GLY A 157 5.59 19.23 4.08
CA GLY A 157 6.26 17.95 4.33
C GLY A 157 5.43 16.98 5.17
N MET A 158 6.10 15.96 5.72
CA MET A 158 5.44 14.89 6.48
C MET A 158 4.70 15.43 7.70
N GLU A 159 5.26 16.43 8.37
CA GLU A 159 4.70 17.01 9.60
C GLU A 159 3.33 17.65 9.34
N ALA A 160 3.21 18.45 8.28
CA ALA A 160 1.93 19.06 7.91
C ALA A 160 0.85 18.02 7.59
N SER A 161 1.23 16.91 6.95
CA SER A 161 0.31 15.80 6.68
C SER A 161 -0.12 15.09 7.97
N TYR A 162 0.82 14.89 8.89
CA TYR A 162 0.56 14.24 10.16
C TYR A 162 -0.36 15.07 11.05
N GLU A 163 -0.12 16.38 11.18
CA GLU A 163 -1.00 17.30 11.89
C GLU A 163 -2.39 17.39 11.26
N LEU A 164 -2.47 17.41 9.93
CA LEU A 164 -3.76 17.36 9.24
C LEU A 164 -4.50 16.05 9.54
N LEU A 165 -3.82 14.91 9.50
CA LEU A 165 -4.42 13.61 9.82
C LEU A 165 -4.95 13.59 11.26
N LYS A 166 -4.17 14.06 12.24
CA LYS A 166 -4.61 14.19 13.63
C LYS A 166 -5.87 15.03 13.75
N LYS A 167 -5.89 16.20 13.11
CA LYS A 167 -7.06 17.09 13.09
C LYS A 167 -8.27 16.42 12.44
N THR A 168 -8.09 15.78 11.29
CA THR A 168 -9.18 15.09 10.56
C THR A 168 -9.79 13.96 11.39
N LEU A 169 -8.98 13.25 12.16
CA LEU A 169 -9.42 12.14 13.00
C LEU A 169 -9.88 12.57 14.41
N ASN A 170 -9.77 13.87 14.75
CA ASN A 170 -9.90 14.36 16.11
C ASN A 170 -9.07 13.52 17.11
N ALA A 171 -7.81 13.28 16.73
CA ALA A 171 -6.89 12.38 17.40
C ALA A 171 -5.75 13.13 18.11
N THR A 172 -5.15 12.47 19.09
CA THR A 172 -3.88 12.84 19.70
C THR A 172 -2.77 11.93 19.18
N ASP A 173 -1.51 12.23 19.50
CA ASP A 173 -0.38 11.37 19.11
C ASP A 173 -0.51 9.94 19.67
N GLU A 174 -1.09 9.79 20.86
CA GLU A 174 -1.25 8.50 21.52
C GLU A 174 -2.32 7.62 20.88
N ASN A 175 -3.32 8.21 20.21
CA ASN A 175 -4.50 7.47 19.72
C ASN A 175 -4.71 7.53 18.20
N ILE A 176 -3.85 8.25 17.45
CA ILE A 176 -4.00 8.44 16.01
C ILE A 176 -4.12 7.12 15.25
N VAL A 177 -3.35 6.10 15.62
CA VAL A 177 -3.41 4.76 15.01
C VAL A 177 -4.78 4.11 15.25
N SER A 178 -5.24 4.11 16.50
CA SER A 178 -6.54 3.53 16.86
C SER A 178 -7.67 4.25 16.14
N LYS A 179 -7.61 5.58 16.06
CA LYS A 179 -8.60 6.40 15.35
C LYS A 179 -8.58 6.17 13.84
N TYR A 180 -7.40 5.96 13.27
CA TYR A 180 -7.27 5.62 11.86
C TYR A 180 -7.87 4.24 11.56
N HIS A 181 -7.57 3.22 12.38
CA HIS A 181 -8.19 1.90 12.22
C HIS A 181 -9.70 1.94 12.43
N GLU A 182 -10.20 2.69 13.42
CA GLU A 182 -11.64 2.92 13.64
C GLU A 182 -12.31 3.50 12.38
N LEU A 183 -11.72 4.54 11.79
CA LEU A 183 -12.18 5.11 10.52
C LEU A 183 -12.21 4.04 9.43
N VAL A 184 -11.10 3.31 9.21
CA VAL A 184 -10.98 2.29 8.17
C VAL A 184 -12.05 1.20 8.32
N PHE A 185 -12.27 0.70 9.53
CA PHE A 185 -13.27 -0.34 9.78
C PHE A 185 -14.71 0.16 9.60
N ASN A 186 -15.00 1.39 10.05
CA ASN A 186 -16.32 1.99 9.86
C ASN A 186 -16.62 2.21 8.37
N LEU A 187 -15.64 2.71 7.62
CA LEU A 187 -15.76 2.91 6.18
C LEU A 187 -15.94 1.60 5.41
N GLN A 188 -15.32 0.51 5.84
CA GLN A 188 -15.47 -0.79 5.18
C GLN A 188 -16.85 -1.43 5.41
N LYS A 189 -17.51 -1.13 6.54
CA LYS A 189 -18.84 -1.68 6.88
C LYS A 189 -19.99 -0.96 6.17
N GLY A 190 -19.83 0.34 5.90
CA GLY A 190 -20.83 1.20 5.28
C GLY A 190 -20.81 1.18 3.76
#